data_AF-A0AA36N012-F1
#
_entry.id   AF-A0AA36N012-F1
#
_cell.length_a   1.000
_cell.length_b   1.000
_cell.length_c   1.000
_cell.angle_alpha   90.00
_cell.angle_beta   90.00
_cell.angle_gamma   90.00
#
_symmetry.space_group_name_H-M   'P 1'
#
loop_
_entity.id
_entity.type
_entity.pdbx_description
1 polymer ?
#
loop_
_entity_poly.entity_id
_entity_poly.type
_entity_poly.pdbx_seq_one_letter_code
_entity_poly.pdbx_strand_id
1 'polypeptide(L)'
;ELFYVANILDYGRILTLYWAVQASDGQTFALWYSVSYLLVDGYAARALNQESRLGYYLDMVIDRVSSCLCLHFAAQAVIEGNTFIGETLAPLVAWTLRLLIVIVEILAHTSVMYLSEVLGVHQKQMGYEYAIVRTYLSDKRCLFWSCLSFELFGLSIIVNSMPGVMIALPGFAFRAAANICRLMSILARKNS
;
A
#
# COMPACT_ATOMS: atom_id res chain seq x y z
N GLU A 1 -2.14 -25.74 -4.61
CA GLU A 1 -1.97 -24.31 -4.24
C GLU A 1 -1.64 -23.43 -5.44
N LEU A 2 -0.57 -23.69 -6.22
CA LEU A 2 -0.15 -22.83 -7.36
C LEU A 2 -1.28 -22.43 -8.34
N PHE A 3 -2.17 -23.35 -8.71
CA PHE A 3 -3.26 -23.10 -9.67
C PHE A 3 -4.61 -22.75 -9.01
N TYR A 4 -4.61 -22.35 -7.74
CA TYR A 4 -5.83 -21.81 -7.13
C TYR A 4 -6.25 -20.53 -7.83
N VAL A 5 -7.56 -20.32 -7.96
CA VAL A 5 -8.13 -19.18 -8.69
C VAL A 5 -7.65 -17.87 -8.07
N ALA A 6 -7.56 -17.80 -6.75
CA ALA A 6 -6.99 -16.65 -6.03
C ALA A 6 -5.53 -16.36 -6.46
N ASN A 7 -4.69 -17.39 -6.53
CA ASN A 7 -3.28 -17.24 -6.92
C ASN A 7 -3.13 -16.86 -8.40
N ILE A 8 -4.03 -17.35 -9.27
CA ILE A 8 -4.08 -16.94 -10.68
C ILE A 8 -4.45 -15.45 -10.81
N LEU A 9 -5.39 -14.97 -9.99
CA LEU A 9 -5.72 -13.55 -9.93
C LEU A 9 -4.52 -12.72 -9.49
N ASP A 10 -3.76 -13.17 -8.49
CA ASP A 10 -2.51 -12.53 -8.06
C ASP A 10 -1.45 -12.49 -9.16
N TYR A 11 -1.31 -13.54 -9.97
CA TYR A 11 -0.42 -13.49 -11.14
C TYR A 11 -0.92 -12.47 -12.17
N GLY A 12 -2.23 -12.34 -12.34
CA GLY A 12 -2.84 -11.28 -13.14
C GLY A 12 -2.54 -9.87 -12.59
N ARG A 13 -2.50 -9.70 -11.27
CA ARG A 13 -2.11 -8.44 -10.61
C ARG A 13 -0.66 -8.07 -10.92
N ILE A 14 0.26 -9.04 -10.88
CA ILE A 14 1.66 -8.83 -11.26
C ILE A 14 1.77 -8.40 -12.74
N LEU A 15 1.06 -9.09 -13.63
CA LEU A 15 1.09 -8.78 -15.06
C LEU A 15 0.54 -7.38 -15.35
N THR A 16 -0.58 -7.00 -14.71
CA THR A 16 -1.16 -5.65 -14.87
C THR A 16 -0.26 -4.56 -14.29
N LEU A 17 0.42 -4.82 -13.17
CA LEU A 17 1.45 -3.90 -12.63
C LEU A 17 2.64 -3.77 -13.58
N TYR A 18 3.08 -4.86 -14.22
CA TYR A 18 4.13 -4.80 -15.24
C TYR A 18 3.74 -3.86 -16.39
N TRP A 19 2.51 -3.96 -16.91
CA TRP A 19 2.02 -3.04 -17.94
C TRP A 19 1.88 -1.60 -17.43
N ALA A 20 1.50 -1.40 -16.16
CA ALA A 20 1.46 -0.08 -15.56
C ALA A 20 2.85 0.58 -15.57
N VAL A 21 3.90 -0.16 -15.21
CA VAL A 21 5.29 0.36 -15.23
C VAL A 21 5.75 0.73 -16.65
N GLN A 22 5.26 0.04 -17.68
CA GLN A 22 5.60 0.33 -19.08
C GLN A 22 4.74 1.44 -19.71
N ALA A 23 3.82 2.03 -18.94
CA ALA A 23 2.96 3.08 -19.45
C ALA A 23 3.76 4.31 -19.87
N SER A 24 3.37 4.91 -21.00
CA SER A 24 3.99 6.13 -21.53
C SER A 24 3.61 7.40 -20.78
N ASP A 25 2.51 7.37 -20.03
CA ASP A 25 1.93 8.53 -19.37
C ASP A 25 1.22 8.12 -18.06
N GLY A 26 0.99 9.11 -17.19
CA GLY A 26 0.39 8.89 -15.88
C GLY A 26 -1.05 8.38 -15.91
N GLN A 27 -1.84 8.70 -16.95
CA GLN A 27 -3.22 8.21 -17.05
C GLN A 27 -3.25 6.72 -17.41
N THR A 28 -2.39 6.32 -18.35
CA THR A 28 -2.24 4.91 -18.72
C THR A 28 -1.67 4.09 -17.56
N PHE A 29 -0.72 4.64 -16.79
CA PHE A 29 -0.26 4.04 -15.53
C PHE A 29 -1.44 3.82 -14.58
N ALA A 30 -2.21 4.88 -14.31
CA ALA A 30 -3.32 4.84 -13.37
C ALA A 30 -4.42 3.84 -13.78
N LEU A 31 -4.68 3.70 -15.08
CA LEU A 31 -5.62 2.72 -15.61
C LEU A 31 -5.17 1.29 -15.32
N TRP A 32 -3.96 0.91 -15.74
CA TRP A 32 -3.44 -0.45 -15.51
C TRP A 32 -3.29 -0.77 -14.03
N TYR A 33 -2.84 0.21 -13.26
CA TYR A 33 -2.74 0.11 -11.81
C TYR A 33 -4.11 -0.12 -11.16
N SER A 34 -5.13 0.63 -11.57
CA SER A 34 -6.50 0.47 -11.06
C SER A 34 -7.09 -0.90 -11.41
N VAL A 35 -6.83 -1.40 -12.62
CA VAL A 35 -7.23 -2.77 -13.01
C VAL A 35 -6.60 -3.81 -12.08
N SER A 36 -5.34 -3.63 -11.69
CA SER A 36 -4.67 -4.53 -10.73
C SER A 36 -5.43 -4.63 -9.40
N TYR A 37 -5.92 -3.52 -8.85
CA TYR A 37 -6.71 -3.55 -7.60
C TYR A 37 -8.12 -4.13 -7.75
N LEU A 38 -8.70 -4.08 -8.95
CA LEU A 38 -10.03 -4.65 -9.21
C LEU A 38 -10.00 -6.19 -9.32
N LEU A 39 -8.81 -6.79 -9.50
CA LEU A 39 -8.64 -8.25 -9.45
C LEU A 39 -8.70 -8.71 -7.98
N VAL A 40 -9.92 -8.88 -7.45
CA VAL A 40 -10.16 -9.24 -6.04
C VAL A 40 -9.92 -10.75 -5.79
N ASP A 41 -8.69 -11.08 -5.42
CA ASP A 41 -8.20 -12.41 -5.05
C ASP A 41 -8.80 -12.94 -3.74
N GLY A 42 -8.87 -12.12 -2.69
CA GLY A 42 -9.27 -12.55 -1.35
C GLY A 42 -10.76 -12.91 -1.23
N TYR A 43 -11.62 -12.30 -2.05
CA TYR A 43 -13.03 -12.70 -2.13
C TYR A 43 -13.16 -14.07 -2.82
N ALA A 44 -12.44 -14.28 -3.92
CA ALA A 44 -12.43 -15.56 -4.62
C ALA A 44 -11.86 -16.69 -3.74
N ALA A 45 -10.78 -16.44 -3.00
CA ALA A 45 -10.20 -17.42 -2.08
C ALA A 45 -11.21 -17.93 -1.03
N ARG A 46 -11.94 -17.00 -0.40
CA ARG A 46 -12.98 -17.32 0.60
C ARG A 46 -14.19 -17.99 0.00
N ALA A 47 -14.65 -17.53 -1.16
CA ALA A 47 -15.82 -18.10 -1.84
C ALA A 47 -15.56 -19.54 -2.32
N LEU A 48 -14.32 -19.85 -2.71
CA LEU A 48 -13.94 -21.14 -3.27
C LEU A 48 -13.25 -22.08 -2.26
N ASN A 49 -13.09 -21.67 -1.00
CA ASN A 49 -12.32 -22.40 0.03
C ASN A 49 -10.90 -22.77 -0.44
N GLN A 50 -10.23 -21.83 -1.11
CA GLN A 50 -8.88 -22.00 -1.68
C GLN A 50 -7.82 -21.16 -0.94
N GLU A 51 -7.99 -20.96 0.37
CA GLU A 51 -7.00 -20.25 1.18
C GLU A 51 -5.71 -21.07 1.28
N SER A 52 -4.57 -20.46 0.97
CA SER A 52 -3.25 -21.10 1.00
C SER A 52 -2.21 -20.18 1.60
N ARG A 53 -1.17 -20.75 2.21
CA ARG A 53 -0.06 -19.99 2.78
C ARG A 53 0.74 -19.26 1.69
N LEU A 54 0.89 -19.90 0.51
CA LEU A 54 1.48 -19.26 -0.66
C LEU A 54 0.70 -18.01 -1.09
N GLY A 55 -0.62 -18.14 -1.28
CA GLY A 55 -1.49 -17.02 -1.68
C GLY A 55 -1.46 -15.88 -0.68
N TYR A 56 -1.49 -16.19 0.62
CA TYR A 56 -1.38 -15.19 1.69
C TYR A 56 -0.10 -14.34 1.59
N TYR A 57 1.08 -14.94 1.38
CA TYR A 57 2.31 -14.14 1.23
C TYR A 57 2.41 -13.46 -0.13
N LEU A 58 1.90 -14.10 -1.18
CA LEU A 58 1.90 -13.54 -2.53
C LEU A 58 1.10 -12.23 -2.57
N ASP A 59 -0.14 -12.24 -2.06
CA ASP A 59 -0.99 -11.05 -1.93
C ASP A 59 -0.27 -9.94 -1.14
N MET A 60 0.34 -10.28 0.01
CA MET A 60 1.07 -9.31 0.82
C MET A 60 2.23 -8.65 0.07
N VAL A 61 3.03 -9.45 -0.65
CA VAL A 61 4.17 -8.93 -1.40
C VAL A 61 3.68 -8.05 -2.56
N ILE A 62 2.67 -8.49 -3.31
CA ILE A 62 2.09 -7.72 -4.42
C ILE A 62 1.55 -6.38 -3.93
N ASP A 63 0.82 -6.36 -2.81
CA ASP A 63 0.32 -5.14 -2.19
C ASP A 63 1.44 -4.15 -1.88
N ARG A 64 2.57 -4.64 -1.35
CA ARG A 64 3.73 -3.79 -1.03
C ARG A 64 4.40 -3.27 -2.28
N VAL A 65 4.66 -4.14 -3.25
CA VAL A 65 5.24 -3.75 -4.54
C VAL A 65 4.37 -2.71 -5.21
N SER A 66 3.05 -2.91 -5.24
CA SER A 66 2.06 -1.98 -5.77
C SER A 66 2.11 -0.62 -5.07
N SER A 67 2.06 -0.59 -3.74
CA SER A 67 2.14 0.66 -2.95
C SER A 67 3.45 1.41 -3.21
N CYS A 68 4.58 0.69 -3.25
CA CYS A 68 5.90 1.24 -3.55
C CYS A 68 5.98 1.85 -4.96
N LEU A 69 5.48 1.12 -5.97
CA LEU A 69 5.44 1.61 -7.36
C LEU A 69 4.59 2.87 -7.48
N CYS A 70 3.40 2.88 -6.88
CA CYS A 70 2.51 4.05 -6.89
C CYS A 70 3.21 5.30 -6.33
N LEU A 71 3.81 5.21 -5.14
CA LEU A 71 4.54 6.34 -4.55
C LEU A 71 5.80 6.72 -5.34
N HIS A 72 6.47 5.76 -5.96
CA HIS A 72 7.65 6.01 -6.78
C HIS A 72 7.29 6.82 -8.03
N PHE A 73 6.28 6.39 -8.78
CA PHE A 73 5.80 7.09 -9.97
C PHE A 73 5.15 8.44 -9.63
N ALA A 74 4.48 8.55 -8.47
CA ALA A 74 4.02 9.84 -7.96
C ALA A 74 5.19 10.80 -7.70
N ALA A 75 6.27 10.33 -7.05
CA ALA A 75 7.46 11.14 -6.84
C ALA A 75 8.16 11.52 -8.15
N GLN A 76 8.17 10.63 -9.14
CA GLN A 76 8.72 10.89 -10.47
C GLN A 76 7.89 11.96 -11.21
N ALA A 77 6.57 11.84 -11.25
CA ALA A 77 5.68 12.82 -11.87
C ALA A 77 5.86 14.23 -11.27
N VAL A 78 6.07 14.31 -9.96
CA VAL A 78 6.36 15.58 -9.26
C VAL A 78 7.69 16.19 -9.72
N ILE A 79 8.75 15.39 -9.85
CA ILE A 79 10.07 15.87 -10.30
C ILE A 79 10.06 16.31 -11.76
N GLU A 80 9.30 15.61 -12.61
CA GLU A 80 9.16 15.92 -14.03
C GLU A 80 8.31 17.17 -14.30
N GLY A 81 7.67 17.75 -13.29
CA GLY A 81 6.80 18.92 -13.44
C GLY A 81 5.43 18.59 -14.04
N ASN A 82 5.06 17.31 -14.10
CA ASN A 82 3.77 16.84 -14.65
C ASN A 82 2.59 17.00 -13.67
N THR A 83 2.77 17.79 -12.60
CA THR A 83 1.80 17.92 -11.50
C THR A 83 1.55 19.38 -11.13
N PHE A 84 0.49 19.63 -10.37
CA PHE A 84 0.13 20.94 -9.83
C PHE A 84 1.09 21.43 -8.74
N ILE A 85 2.04 20.59 -8.29
CA ILE A 85 3.02 20.94 -7.27
C ILE A 85 4.11 21.81 -7.92
N GLY A 86 4.25 23.04 -7.44
CA GLY A 86 5.22 23.99 -7.98
C GLY A 86 6.67 23.51 -7.85
N GLU A 87 7.51 23.93 -8.79
CA GLU A 87 8.92 23.52 -8.94
C GLU A 87 9.74 23.69 -7.65
N THR A 88 9.45 24.74 -6.86
CA THR A 88 10.14 25.00 -5.58
C THR A 88 9.88 23.91 -4.53
N LEU A 89 8.67 23.35 -4.49
CA LEU A 89 8.28 22.32 -3.52
C LEU A 89 8.48 20.90 -4.04
N ALA A 90 8.56 20.72 -5.36
CA ALA A 90 8.75 19.43 -6.02
C ALA A 90 9.86 18.55 -5.40
N PRO A 91 11.10 19.03 -5.15
CA PRO A 91 12.14 18.18 -4.59
C PRO A 91 11.83 17.71 -3.16
N LEU A 92 11.23 18.58 -2.34
CA LEU A 92 10.84 18.24 -0.97
C LEU A 92 9.74 17.18 -0.97
N VAL A 93 8.68 17.40 -1.77
CA VAL A 93 7.55 16.46 -1.85
C VAL A 93 8.00 15.09 -2.38
N ALA A 94 8.78 15.06 -3.46
CA ALA A 94 9.28 13.81 -4.03
C ALA A 94 10.20 13.06 -3.05
N TRP A 95 11.03 13.79 -2.29
CA TRP A 95 11.86 13.19 -1.24
C TRP A 95 11.00 12.60 -0.11
N THR A 96 9.96 13.31 0.34
CA THR A 96 9.02 12.80 1.35
C THR A 96 8.31 11.54 0.87
N LEU A 97 7.83 11.49 -0.37
CA LEU A 97 7.19 10.29 -0.93
C LEU A 97 8.14 9.08 -0.92
N ARG A 98 9.41 9.28 -1.33
CA ARG A 98 10.44 8.23 -1.32
C ARG A 98 10.81 7.79 0.09
N LEU A 99 10.84 8.72 1.05
CA LEU A 99 11.04 8.39 2.47
C LEU A 99 9.91 7.51 3.00
N LEU A 100 8.66 7.83 2.64
CA LEU A 100 7.48 7.05 3.06
C LEU A 100 7.49 5.63 2.49
N ILE A 101 7.99 5.42 1.27
CA ILE A 101 8.25 4.07 0.73
C ILE A 101 9.13 3.28 1.70
N VAL A 102 10.27 3.84 2.09
CA VAL A 102 11.23 3.15 2.96
C VAL A 102 10.63 2.90 4.35
N ILE A 103 10.08 3.93 4.99
CA ILE A 103 9.66 3.84 6.40
C ILE A 103 8.35 3.07 6.54
N VAL A 104 7.33 3.41 5.75
CA VAL A 104 5.98 2.85 5.90
C VAL A 104 5.87 1.52 5.17
N GLU A 105 6.16 1.49 3.88
CA GLU A 105 5.89 0.31 3.05
C GLU A 105 6.92 -0.80 3.23
N ILE A 106 8.20 -0.46 3.37
CA ILE A 106 9.26 -1.45 3.57
C ILE A 106 9.43 -1.75 5.06
N LEU A 107 9.88 -0.79 5.87
CA LEU A 107 10.29 -1.06 7.25
C LEU A 107 9.12 -1.45 8.17
N ALA A 108 8.04 -0.66 8.22
CA ALA A 108 6.94 -0.92 9.13
C ALA A 108 6.20 -2.23 8.79
N HIS A 109 5.84 -2.42 7.51
CA HIS A 109 5.12 -3.61 7.09
C HIS A 109 5.97 -4.89 7.13
N THR A 110 7.23 -4.86 6.70
CA THR A 110 8.09 -6.06 6.74
C THR A 110 8.40 -6.47 8.18
N SER A 111 8.66 -5.51 9.07
CA SER A 111 8.95 -5.79 10.49
C SER A 111 7.76 -6.44 11.18
N VAL A 112 6.56 -5.92 10.94
CA VAL A 112 5.31 -6.52 11.39
C VAL A 112 5.17 -7.94 10.83
N MET A 113 5.26 -8.11 9.50
CA MET A 113 5.03 -9.39 8.84
C MET A 113 5.98 -10.48 9.37
N TYR A 114 7.26 -10.16 9.47
CA TYR A 114 8.28 -11.05 10.01
C TYR A 114 7.96 -11.43 11.47
N LEU A 115 7.61 -10.45 12.31
CA LEU A 115 7.31 -10.72 13.71
C LEU A 115 6.04 -11.56 13.89
N SER A 116 4.99 -11.33 13.09
CA SER A 116 3.79 -12.19 13.13
C SER A 116 4.13 -13.64 12.86
N GLU A 117 5.04 -13.88 11.92
CA GLU A 117 5.44 -15.24 11.56
C GLU A 117 6.22 -15.91 12.69
N VAL A 118 7.22 -15.21 13.25
CA VAL A 118 8.04 -15.73 14.35
C VAL A 118 7.18 -16.02 15.60
N LEU A 119 6.21 -15.18 15.90
CA LEU A 119 5.32 -15.33 17.05
C LEU A 119 4.13 -16.26 16.80
N GLY A 120 3.89 -16.68 15.55
CA GLY A 120 2.71 -17.46 15.18
C GLY A 120 1.37 -16.73 15.41
N VAL A 121 1.37 -15.39 15.45
CA VAL A 121 0.17 -14.56 15.64
C VAL A 121 -0.15 -13.80 14.38
N HIS A 122 -1.44 -13.64 14.07
CA HIS A 122 -1.82 -12.92 12.85
C HIS A 122 -1.40 -11.45 12.94
N GLN A 123 -0.81 -10.90 11.87
CA GLN A 123 -0.25 -9.53 11.90
C GLN A 123 -1.23 -8.47 12.41
N LYS A 124 -2.52 -8.57 12.06
CA LYS A 124 -3.58 -7.65 12.49
C LYS A 124 -3.86 -7.66 14.01
N GLN A 125 -3.20 -8.51 14.79
CA GLN A 125 -3.31 -8.57 16.25
C GLN A 125 -2.13 -7.86 16.95
N MET A 126 -1.20 -7.27 16.20
CA MET A 126 0.02 -6.64 16.74
C MET A 126 -0.05 -5.11 16.73
N GLY A 127 0.45 -4.50 17.82
CA GLY A 127 0.66 -3.05 17.96
C GLY A 127 -0.51 -2.26 18.57
N TYR A 128 -1.42 -2.93 19.29
CA TYR A 128 -2.59 -2.31 19.93
C TYR A 128 -2.28 -1.33 21.08
N GLU A 129 -1.02 -1.02 21.35
CA GLU A 129 -0.58 -0.09 22.41
C GLU A 129 -1.02 1.34 22.11
N TYR A 130 -0.93 1.76 20.85
CA TYR A 130 -1.33 3.10 20.42
C TYR A 130 -2.80 3.14 19.99
N ALA A 131 -3.53 4.17 20.43
CA ALA A 131 -4.94 4.35 20.09
C ALA A 131 -5.19 4.40 18.58
N ILE A 132 -4.31 5.06 17.82
CA ILE A 132 -4.40 5.12 16.36
C ILE A 132 -4.35 3.74 15.70
N VAL A 133 -3.49 2.84 16.20
CA VAL A 133 -3.36 1.47 15.68
C VAL A 133 -4.60 0.65 16.03
N ARG A 134 -5.16 0.85 17.23
CA ARG A 134 -6.43 0.20 17.61
C ARG A 134 -7.56 0.62 16.68
N THR A 135 -7.72 1.91 16.41
CA THR A 135 -8.75 2.40 15.47
C THR A 135 -8.53 1.85 14.06
N TYR A 136 -7.28 1.88 13.58
CA TYR A 136 -6.90 1.39 12.25
C TYR A 136 -7.21 -0.10 12.04
N LEU A 137 -6.92 -0.95 13.03
CA LEU A 137 -7.07 -2.41 12.90
C LEU A 137 -8.43 -2.96 13.37
N SER A 138 -9.12 -2.27 14.28
CA SER A 138 -10.37 -2.79 14.86
C SER A 138 -11.58 -2.60 13.95
N ASP A 139 -11.59 -1.56 13.11
CA ASP A 139 -12.70 -1.31 12.17
C ASP A 139 -12.27 -1.61 10.73
N LYS A 140 -12.95 -2.59 10.11
CA LYS A 140 -12.74 -2.97 8.70
C LYS A 140 -12.99 -1.82 7.74
N ARG A 141 -13.92 -0.90 8.07
CA ARG A 141 -14.21 0.28 7.25
C ARG A 141 -13.07 1.28 7.30
N CYS A 142 -12.50 1.49 8.49
CA CYS A 142 -11.33 2.35 8.68
C CYS A 142 -10.11 1.79 7.94
N LEU A 143 -9.85 0.49 8.07
CA LEU A 143 -8.80 -0.20 7.33
C LEU A 143 -8.98 -0.03 5.82
N PHE A 144 -10.16 -0.34 5.28
CA PHE A 144 -10.45 -0.20 3.85
C PHE A 144 -10.30 1.25 3.37
N TRP A 145 -10.90 2.21 4.07
CA TRP A 145 -10.83 3.63 3.72
C TRP A 145 -9.38 4.13 3.70
N SER A 146 -8.59 3.76 4.70
CA SER A 146 -7.20 4.20 4.80
C SER A 146 -6.29 3.54 3.73
N CYS A 147 -6.54 2.27 3.39
CA CYS A 147 -5.87 1.61 2.27
C CYS A 147 -6.23 2.28 0.94
N LEU A 148 -7.53 2.44 0.67
CA LEU A 148 -8.03 3.09 -0.54
C LEU A 148 -7.48 4.51 -0.69
N SER A 149 -7.53 5.30 0.39
CA SER A 149 -7.02 6.68 0.40
C SER A 149 -5.52 6.73 0.13
N PHE A 150 -4.76 5.73 0.59
CA PHE A 150 -3.33 5.70 0.34
C PHE A 150 -3.00 5.51 -1.14
N GLU A 151 -3.69 4.58 -1.81
CA GLU A 151 -3.50 4.37 -3.25
C GLU A 151 -4.05 5.53 -4.07
N LEU A 152 -5.24 6.03 -3.71
CA LEU A 152 -5.85 7.18 -4.37
C LEU A 152 -4.98 8.43 -4.26
N PHE A 153 -4.25 8.61 -3.15
CA PHE A 153 -3.34 9.74 -2.99
C PHE A 153 -2.21 9.71 -4.03
N GLY A 154 -1.51 8.58 -4.16
CA GLY A 154 -0.45 8.43 -5.16
C GLY A 154 -0.98 8.55 -6.60
N LEU A 155 -2.10 7.88 -6.90
CA LEU A 155 -2.75 7.99 -8.21
C LEU A 155 -3.18 9.42 -8.54
N SER A 156 -3.74 10.14 -7.57
CA SER A 156 -4.19 11.53 -7.78
C SER A 156 -3.03 12.47 -8.09
N ILE A 157 -1.85 12.23 -7.51
CA ILE A 157 -0.63 12.96 -7.89
C ILE A 157 -0.24 12.62 -9.33
N ILE A 158 -0.19 11.33 -9.68
CA ILE A 158 0.22 10.85 -11.02
C ILE A 158 -0.68 11.42 -12.13
N VAL A 159 -1.99 11.50 -11.91
CA VAL A 159 -2.95 12.04 -12.89
C VAL A 159 -3.15 13.55 -12.79
N ASN A 160 -2.34 14.24 -11.98
CA ASN A 160 -2.39 15.68 -11.78
C ASN A 160 -3.77 16.21 -11.29
N SER A 161 -4.38 15.54 -10.33
CA SER A 161 -5.69 15.90 -9.76
C SER A 161 -5.58 16.42 -8.33
N MET A 162 -5.54 17.74 -8.18
CA MET A 162 -5.52 18.40 -6.86
C MET A 162 -6.72 18.02 -5.97
N PRO A 163 -7.98 18.00 -6.47
CA PRO A 163 -9.11 17.58 -5.65
C PRO A 163 -8.98 16.15 -5.14
N GLY A 164 -8.47 15.24 -5.98
CA GLY A 164 -8.22 13.85 -5.59
C GLY A 164 -7.20 13.74 -4.45
N VAL A 165 -6.11 14.50 -4.52
CA VAL A 165 -5.10 14.57 -3.46
C VAL A 165 -5.72 15.07 -2.15
N MET A 166 -6.52 16.13 -2.19
CA MET A 166 -7.15 16.69 -0.98
C MET A 166 -8.13 15.72 -0.32
N ILE A 167 -8.90 14.95 -1.11
CA ILE A 167 -9.84 13.95 -0.62
C ILE A 167 -9.08 12.76 0.00
N ALA A 168 -7.98 12.33 -0.62
CA ALA A 168 -7.24 11.14 -0.23
C ALA A 168 -6.25 11.39 0.93
N LEU A 169 -5.77 12.63 1.09
CA LEU A 169 -4.73 12.99 2.06
C LEU A 169 -5.03 12.57 3.52
N PRO A 170 -6.25 12.77 4.08
CA PRO A 170 -6.52 12.39 5.47
C PRO A 170 -6.34 10.89 5.73
N GLY A 171 -6.78 10.04 4.80
CA GLY A 171 -6.65 8.59 4.94
C GLY A 171 -5.23 8.09 4.67
N PHE A 172 -4.54 8.71 3.71
CA PHE A 172 -3.11 8.47 3.49
C PHE A 172 -2.28 8.77 4.74
N ALA A 173 -2.46 9.97 5.33
CA ALA A 173 -1.73 10.39 6.53
C ALA A 173 -2.08 9.50 7.74
N PHE A 174 -3.36 9.12 7.88
CA PHE A 174 -3.79 8.21 8.92
C PHE A 174 -3.14 6.83 8.80
N ARG A 175 -3.11 6.22 7.60
CA ARG A 175 -2.44 4.92 7.35
C ARG A 175 -0.94 5.01 7.64
N ALA A 176 -0.27 6.07 7.17
CA ALA A 176 1.15 6.28 7.40
C ALA A 176 1.47 6.39 8.90
N ALA A 177 0.74 7.22 9.63
CA ALA A 177 0.92 7.41 11.07
C ALA A 177 0.63 6.11 11.85
N ALA A 178 -0.45 5.39 11.52
CA ALA A 178 -0.79 4.12 12.17
C ALA A 178 0.33 3.08 11.99
N ASN A 179 0.86 2.94 10.78
CA ASN A 179 1.95 2.00 10.51
C ASN A 179 3.27 2.39 11.20
N ILE A 180 3.59 3.68 11.28
CA ILE A 180 4.77 4.16 12.02
C ILE A 180 4.61 3.89 13.53
N CYS A 181 3.47 4.24 14.13
CA CYS A 181 3.20 3.94 15.54
C CYS A 181 3.28 2.43 15.83
N ARG A 182 2.77 1.61 14.90
CA ARG A 182 2.85 0.16 15.00
C ARG A 182 4.30 -0.34 14.95
N LEU A 183 5.13 0.18 14.05
CA LEU A 183 6.57 -0.11 14.02
C LEU A 183 7.24 0.26 15.35
N MET A 184 6.95 1.46 15.88
CA MET A 184 7.51 1.90 17.16
C MET A 184 7.11 0.99 18.32
N SER A 185 5.86 0.52 18.37
CA SER A 185 5.42 -0.44 19.41
C SER A 185 6.20 -1.75 19.36
N ILE A 186 6.52 -2.23 18.16
CA ILE A 186 7.29 -3.45 17.96
C ILE A 186 8.74 -3.27 18.41
N LEU A 187 9.35 -2.14 18.04
CA LEU A 187 10.72 -1.83 18.43
C LEU A 187 10.85 -1.63 19.95
N ALA A 188 9.85 -1.01 20.59
CA ALA A 188 9.82 -0.81 22.04
C ALA A 188 9.78 -2.13 22.83
N ARG A 189 8.99 -3.11 22.38
CA ARG A 189 8.88 -4.44 23.02
C ARG A 189 10.18 -5.26 23.01
N LYS A 190 11.08 -5.02 22.05
CA LYS A 190 12.37 -5.73 22.01
C LYS A 190 13.31 -5.30 23.16
N ASN A 191 13.06 -4.13 23.76
CA ASN A 191 13.89 -3.56 24.81
C ASN A 191 13.35 -3.82 26.24
N SER A 192 12.23 -4.54 26.38
CA SER A 192 11.63 -4.96 27.66
C SER A 192 11.80 -6.45 27.87
#